data_AF-A0A1F3TA26-F1
#
_entry.id   AF-A0A1F3TA26-F1
#
_cell.length_a   1.000
_cell.length_b   1.000
_cell.length_c   1.000
_cell.angle_alpha   90.00
_cell.angle_beta   90.00
_cell.angle_gamma   90.00
#
_symmetry.space_group_name_H-M   'P 1'
#
loop_
_entity.id
_entity.type
_entity.pdbx_description
1 polymer ?
#
loop_
_entity_poly.entity_id
_entity_poly.type
_entity_poly.pdbx_seq_one_letter_code
_entity_poly.pdbx_strand_id
1 'polypeptide(L)'
;MKNIMTIVILFTAFACNSKNNQTVVDKIIYRDINKINEKYQQVTKEFGPLFVQEGEFKGKSKIIPWSSWWYPAKDKYLFENIDPKKLAPLQKYDLYIQRTYGEDPGAAFFEETEIYDPSEVNWAGLCHAWAVASVLHPEPRNKIIHQKVTFSVADQKALLLKSYEDVSDLKYFGDRYDGGFDDEFDDIYPEQFHRFAQVFLFEKKLPFIMDYDPSYPVWTVPVFEIKFKIDKIDQNTAHVQAWVTTASSFVEDPNFLGTKKSVKYYEYELFGSWLGPNFLVTDSQWVKDAIYDHPDFLIAYPDHVKRASRNKKLEITKIDELIQ
;
A
#
# COMPACT_ATOMS: atom_id res chain seq x y z
N MET A 1 -25.37 71.87 22.10
CA MET A 1 -24.60 71.60 20.86
C MET A 1 -23.66 70.42 21.12
N LYS A 2 -23.75 69.37 20.29
CA LYS A 2 -22.87 68.17 20.21
C LYS A 2 -22.85 67.31 21.50
N ASN A 3 -23.78 66.36 21.68
CA ASN A 3 -23.81 65.00 21.08
C ASN A 3 -22.43 64.35 20.95
N ILE A 4 -22.01 63.60 21.98
CA ILE A 4 -21.18 62.41 21.83
C ILE A 4 -21.90 61.26 22.54
N MET A 5 -22.29 60.32 21.68
CA MET A 5 -23.04 59.12 21.86
C MET A 5 -22.11 58.05 22.44
N THR A 6 -22.26 57.74 23.73
CA THR A 6 -21.61 56.58 24.34
C THR A 6 -22.58 55.41 24.19
N ILE A 7 -22.32 54.56 23.20
CA ILE A 7 -23.03 53.30 23.04
C ILE A 7 -22.57 52.37 24.16
N VAL A 8 -23.46 52.15 25.12
CA VAL A 8 -23.47 51.01 26.04
C VAL A 8 -24.05 49.84 25.25
N ILE A 9 -23.23 48.89 24.82
CA ILE A 9 -23.74 47.57 24.42
C ILE A 9 -23.76 46.70 25.66
N LEU A 10 -25.00 46.54 26.12
CA LEU A 10 -25.48 45.67 27.17
C LEU A 10 -25.10 44.21 26.86
N PHE A 11 -24.52 43.54 27.85
CA PHE A 11 -24.55 42.08 27.95
C PHE A 11 -26.01 41.62 27.92
N THR A 12 -26.45 41.00 26.83
CA THR A 12 -27.64 40.15 26.82
C THR A 12 -27.20 38.70 26.90
N ALA A 13 -27.19 38.19 28.12
CA ALA A 13 -27.31 36.76 28.36
C ALA A 13 -28.69 36.31 27.88
N PHE A 14 -28.73 35.52 26.81
CA PHE A 14 -29.79 34.56 26.60
C PHE A 14 -29.20 33.17 26.80
N ALA A 15 -29.43 32.62 27.98
CA ALA A 15 -29.39 31.19 28.20
C ALA A 15 -30.60 30.57 27.49
N CYS A 16 -30.38 29.61 26.59
CA CYS A 16 -31.34 28.55 26.31
C CYS A 16 -30.65 27.30 25.77
N ASN A 17 -30.52 26.34 26.68
CA ASN A 17 -30.72 24.91 26.49
C ASN A 17 -29.96 24.14 25.40
N SER A 18 -28.99 23.36 25.90
CA SER A 18 -28.87 21.91 25.77
C SER A 18 -28.87 21.25 24.38
N LYS A 19 -27.83 20.42 24.24
CA LYS A 19 -27.72 19.20 23.45
C LYS A 19 -27.24 19.34 22.01
N ASN A 20 -26.35 18.39 21.70
CA ASN A 20 -25.89 17.97 20.38
C ASN A 20 -24.80 18.84 19.75
N ASN A 21 -23.55 18.50 20.08
CA ASN A 21 -22.57 18.18 19.04
C ASN A 21 -21.56 17.12 19.52
N GLN A 22 -22.01 16.24 20.42
CA GLN A 22 -21.29 15.03 20.82
C GLN A 22 -21.64 13.83 19.92
N THR A 23 -22.51 14.04 18.91
CA THR A 23 -23.12 12.99 18.09
C THR A 23 -22.45 12.75 16.72
N VAL A 24 -21.22 13.23 16.51
CA VAL A 24 -20.42 12.86 15.32
C VAL A 24 -19.22 11.98 15.69
N VAL A 25 -18.85 11.89 16.98
CA VAL A 25 -17.74 11.05 17.45
C VAL A 25 -18.24 9.70 17.99
N ASP A 26 -19.51 9.59 18.39
CA ASP A 26 -20.06 8.39 19.04
C ASP A 26 -20.81 7.44 18.08
N LYS A 27 -20.38 7.31 16.82
CA LYS A 27 -21.06 6.43 15.85
C LYS A 27 -20.18 5.42 15.10
N ILE A 28 -18.99 5.14 15.60
CA ILE A 28 -18.05 4.22 14.95
C ILE A 28 -17.81 3.01 15.87
N ILE A 29 -18.17 1.84 15.34
CA ILE A 29 -17.84 0.46 15.74
C ILE A 29 -18.51 -0.03 17.03
N TYR A 30 -19.77 -0.47 16.91
CA TYR A 30 -20.25 -1.62 17.69
C TYR A 30 -20.03 -2.86 16.82
N ARG A 31 -18.90 -3.56 17.02
CA ARG A 31 -18.77 -4.95 16.57
C ARG A 31 -19.86 -5.75 17.26
N ASP A 32 -20.76 -6.38 16.51
CA ASP A 32 -21.57 -7.46 17.06
C ASP A 32 -20.62 -8.64 17.30
N ILE A 33 -20.13 -8.73 18.54
CA ILE A 33 -19.13 -9.70 19.01
C ILE A 33 -19.59 -11.15 18.75
N ASN A 34 -20.86 -11.35 18.39
CA ASN A 34 -21.47 -12.66 18.22
C ASN A 34 -21.44 -13.23 16.79
N LYS A 35 -20.87 -12.56 15.79
CA LYS A 35 -20.81 -13.14 14.44
C LYS A 35 -19.58 -12.72 13.64
N ILE A 36 -18.54 -13.56 13.69
CA ILE A 36 -17.46 -13.55 12.69
C ILE A 36 -18.11 -13.60 11.29
N ASN A 37 -17.82 -12.61 10.45
CA ASN A 37 -18.34 -12.60 9.08
C ASN A 37 -17.53 -13.60 8.24
N GLU A 38 -18.20 -14.66 7.76
CA GLU A 38 -17.54 -15.70 6.95
C GLU A 38 -16.88 -15.16 5.67
N LYS A 39 -17.32 -13.99 5.18
CA LYS A 39 -16.72 -13.31 4.03
C LYS A 39 -15.25 -12.95 4.27
N TYR A 40 -14.89 -12.62 5.50
CA TYR A 40 -13.54 -12.16 5.89
C TYR A 40 -12.66 -13.28 6.47
N GLN A 41 -13.13 -14.54 6.42
CA GLN A 41 -12.37 -15.72 6.85
C GLN A 41 -11.58 -16.38 5.71
N GLN A 42 -11.19 -15.59 4.70
CA GLN A 42 -10.59 -16.09 3.45
C GLN A 42 -9.22 -16.76 3.69
N VAL A 43 -8.38 -16.17 4.56
CA VAL A 43 -7.06 -16.71 4.88
C VAL A 43 -7.18 -18.05 5.59
N THR A 44 -8.05 -18.16 6.59
CA THR A 44 -8.29 -19.43 7.29
C THR A 44 -8.86 -20.50 6.36
N LYS A 45 -9.80 -20.15 5.48
CA LYS A 45 -10.37 -21.07 4.48
C LYS A 45 -9.30 -21.65 3.56
N GLU A 46 -8.32 -20.85 3.19
CA GLU A 46 -7.27 -21.25 2.25
C GLU A 46 -6.09 -21.96 2.92
N PHE A 47 -5.61 -21.43 4.04
CA PHE A 47 -4.35 -21.86 4.65
C PHE A 47 -4.53 -22.61 5.98
N GLY A 48 -5.78 -22.83 6.39
CA GLY A 48 -6.12 -23.48 7.65
C GLY A 48 -6.04 -22.53 8.86
N PRO A 49 -6.38 -23.03 10.06
CA PRO A 49 -6.47 -22.23 11.27
C PRO A 49 -5.11 -21.72 11.74
N LEU A 50 -5.14 -20.65 12.53
CA LEU A 50 -3.96 -20.08 13.16
C LEU A 50 -3.60 -20.84 14.46
N PHE A 51 -2.34 -21.25 14.53
CA PHE A 51 -1.71 -21.70 15.76
C PHE A 51 -0.55 -20.76 16.11
N VAL A 52 -0.45 -20.38 17.38
CA VAL A 52 0.67 -19.58 17.89
C VAL A 52 1.29 -20.23 19.14
N GLN A 53 2.49 -19.78 19.48
CA GLN A 53 3.17 -20.13 20.74
C GLN A 53 3.56 -18.83 21.44
N GLU A 54 3.70 -18.85 22.75
CA GLU A 54 4.28 -17.73 23.49
C GLU A 54 5.76 -17.54 23.10
N GLY A 55 6.19 -16.29 22.95
CA GLY A 55 7.58 -15.94 22.65
C GLY A 55 7.75 -14.89 21.54
N GLU A 56 8.99 -14.77 21.06
CA GLU A 56 9.33 -13.86 19.97
C GLU A 56 9.68 -14.63 18.69
N PHE A 57 9.07 -14.20 17.58
CA PHE A 57 9.21 -14.86 16.29
C PHE A 57 9.56 -13.85 15.21
N LYS A 58 10.47 -14.23 14.30
CA LYS A 58 10.85 -13.38 13.17
C LYS A 58 10.71 -14.11 11.85
N GLY A 59 9.88 -13.57 10.97
CA GLY A 59 9.66 -14.02 9.61
C GLY A 59 10.39 -13.09 8.65
N LYS A 60 10.95 -13.66 7.58
CA LYS A 60 11.66 -12.87 6.57
C LYS A 60 11.60 -13.54 5.21
N SER A 61 11.27 -12.75 4.21
CA SER A 61 11.30 -13.13 2.81
C SER A 61 12.74 -13.29 2.30
N LYS A 62 12.94 -14.21 1.35
CA LYS A 62 14.18 -14.32 0.57
C LYS A 62 14.31 -13.21 -0.49
N ILE A 63 13.18 -12.61 -0.89
CA ILE A 63 13.10 -11.46 -1.81
C ILE A 63 12.98 -10.20 -0.97
N ILE A 64 13.95 -9.29 -1.12
CA ILE A 64 13.91 -7.96 -0.51
C ILE A 64 13.47 -6.98 -1.59
N PRO A 65 12.24 -6.41 -1.50
CA PRO A 65 11.74 -5.47 -2.49
C PRO A 65 12.56 -4.17 -2.47
N TRP A 66 12.87 -3.65 -3.65
CA TRP A 66 13.55 -2.37 -3.80
C TRP A 66 12.58 -1.19 -3.67
N SER A 67 13.10 -0.06 -3.20
CA SER A 67 12.36 1.19 -3.11
C SER A 67 12.35 1.94 -4.44
N SER A 68 11.26 2.67 -4.68
CA SER A 68 11.07 3.50 -5.86
C SER A 68 10.32 4.75 -5.50
N TRP A 69 10.58 5.85 -6.21
CA TRP A 69 9.59 6.92 -6.27
C TRP A 69 8.28 6.33 -6.80
N TRP A 70 7.13 6.69 -6.21
CA TRP A 70 5.84 6.16 -6.65
C TRP A 70 5.29 6.88 -7.88
N TYR A 71 5.99 7.90 -8.40
CA TYR A 71 5.59 8.69 -9.56
C TYR A 71 4.17 9.25 -9.40
N PRO A 72 3.99 10.30 -8.56
CA PRO A 72 2.69 10.91 -8.33
C PRO A 72 1.98 11.22 -9.65
N ALA A 73 0.69 10.91 -9.73
CA ALA A 73 -0.09 11.05 -10.96
C ALA A 73 -0.18 12.51 -11.45
N LYS A 74 -0.13 13.48 -10.51
CA LYS A 74 -0.08 14.91 -10.79
C LYS A 74 1.31 15.46 -11.13
N ASP A 75 2.36 14.62 -11.09
CA ASP A 75 3.71 15.04 -11.46
C ASP A 75 3.95 14.81 -12.94
N LYS A 76 4.58 15.77 -13.60
CA LYS A 76 4.89 15.68 -15.03
C LYS A 76 6.11 14.82 -15.38
N TYR A 77 6.79 14.27 -14.37
CA TYR A 77 8.10 13.63 -14.51
C TYR A 77 8.19 12.59 -15.62
N LEU A 78 7.10 11.86 -15.87
CA LEU A 78 7.06 10.78 -16.87
C LEU A 78 7.19 11.28 -18.31
N PHE A 79 6.67 12.47 -18.63
CA PHE A 79 6.59 13.01 -20.00
C PHE A 79 7.27 14.37 -20.18
N GLU A 80 7.55 15.11 -19.11
CA GLU A 80 8.23 16.40 -19.12
C GLU A 80 9.46 16.37 -18.19
N ASN A 81 10.56 16.99 -18.61
CA ASN A 81 11.75 17.19 -17.78
C ASN A 81 11.88 18.67 -17.41
N ILE A 82 12.22 18.95 -16.15
CA ILE A 82 12.45 20.32 -15.68
C ILE A 82 13.62 21.01 -16.41
N ASP A 83 14.60 20.22 -16.86
CA ASP A 83 15.65 20.68 -17.77
C ASP A 83 15.20 20.40 -19.22
N PRO A 84 14.83 21.42 -20.00
CA PRO A 84 14.31 21.25 -21.36
C PRO A 84 15.34 20.67 -22.34
N LYS A 85 16.62 20.54 -21.92
CA LYS A 85 17.67 19.88 -22.71
C LYS A 85 17.73 18.37 -22.48
N LYS A 86 16.96 17.85 -21.51
CA LYS A 86 16.91 16.43 -21.17
C LYS A 86 15.55 15.85 -21.50
N LEU A 87 15.55 14.59 -21.93
CA LEU A 87 14.33 13.84 -22.19
C LEU A 87 13.79 13.23 -20.90
N ALA A 88 12.47 13.24 -20.75
CA ALA A 88 11.73 12.48 -19.74
C ALA A 88 11.75 10.97 -20.05
N PRO A 89 11.38 10.08 -19.10
CA PRO A 89 11.37 8.63 -19.30
C PRO A 89 10.58 8.19 -20.54
N LEU A 90 9.37 8.70 -20.75
CA LEU A 90 8.54 8.32 -21.90
C LEU A 90 9.06 8.91 -23.21
N GLN A 91 9.63 10.12 -23.20
CA GLN A 91 10.27 10.69 -24.38
C GLN A 91 11.52 9.90 -24.81
N LYS A 92 12.25 9.33 -23.85
CA LYS A 92 13.36 8.40 -24.12
C LYS A 92 12.85 7.09 -24.73
N TYR A 93 11.73 6.56 -24.23
CA TYR A 93 11.09 5.38 -24.82
C TYR A 93 10.67 5.66 -26.28
N ASP A 94 9.97 6.76 -26.54
CA ASP A 94 9.55 7.14 -27.90
C ASP A 94 10.75 7.23 -28.86
N LEU A 95 11.83 7.89 -28.43
CA LEU A 95 13.07 7.99 -29.20
C LEU A 95 13.77 6.64 -29.42
N TYR A 96 13.75 5.75 -28.42
CA TYR A 96 14.28 4.41 -28.55
C TYR A 96 13.50 3.60 -29.57
N ILE A 97 12.16 3.65 -29.54
CA ILE A 97 11.32 2.95 -30.50
C ILE A 97 11.55 3.48 -31.91
N GLN A 98 11.61 4.79 -32.08
CA GLN A 98 11.88 5.40 -33.37
C GLN A 98 13.22 4.96 -33.95
N ARG A 99 14.27 4.89 -33.13
CA ARG A 99 15.61 4.50 -33.59
C ARG A 99 15.76 3.01 -33.85
N THR A 100 15.02 2.18 -33.13
CA THR A 100 15.14 0.71 -33.22
C THR A 100 14.21 0.13 -34.28
N TYR A 101 12.98 0.63 -34.32
CA TYR A 101 11.88 0.06 -35.11
C TYR A 101 11.39 0.99 -36.23
N GLY A 102 11.82 2.26 -36.25
CA GLY A 102 11.36 3.23 -37.25
C GLY A 102 9.95 3.76 -37.01
N GLU A 103 9.40 3.52 -35.82
CA GLU A 103 8.03 3.87 -35.42
C GLU A 103 8.04 4.99 -34.38
N ASP A 104 7.07 5.90 -34.43
CA ASP A 104 6.84 6.85 -33.34
C ASP A 104 5.60 6.39 -32.54
N PRO A 105 5.79 5.84 -31.32
CA PRO A 105 4.65 5.37 -30.53
C PRO A 105 3.85 6.53 -29.92
N GLY A 106 4.47 7.71 -29.72
CA GLY A 106 3.84 8.87 -29.09
C GLY A 106 3.39 8.62 -27.64
N ALA A 107 4.14 7.83 -26.87
CA ALA A 107 3.76 7.48 -25.50
C ALA A 107 3.87 8.67 -24.54
N ALA A 108 4.87 9.54 -24.71
CA ALA A 108 4.97 10.74 -23.89
C ALA A 108 3.80 11.70 -24.13
N PHE A 109 3.43 11.90 -25.39
CA PHE A 109 2.30 12.74 -25.76
C PHE A 109 0.97 12.17 -25.24
N PHE A 110 0.77 10.85 -25.36
CA PHE A 110 -0.42 10.18 -24.83
C PHE A 110 -0.53 10.32 -23.30
N GLU A 111 0.60 10.21 -22.58
CA GLU A 111 0.61 10.42 -21.13
C GLU A 111 0.17 11.84 -20.76
N GLU A 112 0.71 12.84 -21.47
CA GLU A 112 0.40 14.26 -21.24
C GLU A 112 -1.08 14.59 -21.53
N THR A 113 -1.68 14.04 -22.58
CA THR A 113 -3.01 14.47 -23.03
C THR A 113 -4.16 13.59 -22.55
N GLU A 114 -3.91 12.30 -22.30
CA GLU A 114 -4.98 11.33 -22.02
C GLU A 114 -4.96 10.78 -20.59
N ILE A 115 -3.83 10.85 -19.89
CA ILE A 115 -3.66 10.24 -18.55
C ILE A 115 -3.42 11.29 -17.48
N TYR A 116 -2.54 12.24 -17.74
CA TYR A 116 -2.16 13.26 -16.77
C TYR A 116 -3.35 14.15 -16.39
N ASP A 117 -3.60 14.24 -15.09
CA ASP A 117 -4.60 15.16 -14.53
C ASP A 117 -3.93 16.02 -13.43
N PRO A 118 -3.76 17.34 -13.66
CA PRO A 118 -3.19 18.23 -12.65
C PRO A 118 -4.08 18.41 -11.41
N SER A 119 -5.35 18.01 -11.48
CA SER A 119 -6.32 18.07 -10.38
C SER A 119 -6.39 16.79 -9.54
N GLU A 120 -5.60 15.77 -9.92
CA GLU A 120 -5.53 14.50 -9.21
C GLU A 120 -4.96 14.65 -7.78
N VAL A 121 -5.38 13.77 -6.89
CA VAL A 121 -4.99 13.79 -5.48
C VAL A 121 -3.49 13.51 -5.30
N ASN A 122 -2.88 14.17 -4.30
CA ASN A 122 -1.42 14.16 -4.10
C ASN A 122 -0.81 12.78 -3.78
N TRP A 123 -1.61 11.83 -3.32
CA TRP A 123 -1.18 10.49 -2.96
C TRP A 123 -1.30 9.49 -4.12
N ALA A 124 -2.11 9.80 -5.15
CA ALA A 124 -2.27 8.92 -6.30
C ALA A 124 -0.97 8.81 -7.10
N GLY A 125 -0.72 7.62 -7.62
CA GLY A 125 0.46 7.32 -8.44
C GLY A 125 0.58 5.82 -8.68
N LEU A 126 1.81 5.36 -8.84
CA LEU A 126 2.17 3.99 -9.18
C LEU A 126 2.63 3.16 -7.96
N CYS A 127 2.12 3.43 -6.76
CA CYS A 127 2.50 2.68 -5.55
C CYS A 127 2.11 1.19 -5.65
N HIS A 128 0.92 0.88 -6.16
CA HIS A 128 0.46 -0.50 -6.42
C HIS A 128 1.32 -1.20 -7.46
N ALA A 129 1.60 -0.54 -8.58
CA ALA A 129 2.46 -1.07 -9.63
C ALA A 129 3.89 -1.33 -9.13
N TRP A 130 4.43 -0.41 -8.34
CA TRP A 130 5.73 -0.55 -7.69
C TRP A 130 5.77 -1.73 -6.72
N ALA A 131 4.77 -1.87 -5.84
CA ALA A 131 4.74 -2.94 -4.86
C ALA A 131 4.86 -4.31 -5.53
N VAL A 132 4.11 -4.53 -6.63
CA VAL A 132 4.17 -5.76 -7.42
C VAL A 132 5.47 -5.90 -8.19
N ALA A 133 5.91 -4.87 -8.92
CA ALA A 133 7.15 -4.92 -9.69
C ALA A 133 8.37 -5.19 -8.80
N SER A 134 8.40 -4.63 -7.59
CA SER A 134 9.53 -4.73 -6.68
C SER A 134 9.77 -6.12 -6.09
N VAL A 135 8.72 -6.96 -6.06
CA VAL A 135 8.83 -8.35 -5.60
C VAL A 135 9.04 -9.34 -6.75
N LEU A 136 8.71 -8.96 -7.98
CA LEU A 136 8.82 -9.82 -9.17
C LEU A 136 10.08 -9.59 -10.00
N HIS A 137 10.63 -8.37 -9.99
CA HIS A 137 11.79 -8.01 -10.80
C HIS A 137 13.01 -7.68 -9.94
N PRO A 138 14.22 -8.06 -10.39
CA PRO A 138 15.44 -7.51 -9.81
C PRO A 138 15.44 -5.99 -9.96
N GLU A 139 16.04 -5.30 -9.00
CA GLU A 139 16.17 -3.85 -9.06
C GLU A 139 17.07 -3.44 -10.25
N PRO A 140 16.65 -2.50 -11.12
CA PRO A 140 17.57 -1.88 -12.06
C PRO A 140 18.68 -1.13 -11.33
N ARG A 141 19.94 -1.53 -11.54
CA ARG A 141 21.08 -1.01 -10.73
C ARG A 141 21.99 -0.04 -11.47
N ASN A 142 21.98 -0.09 -12.80
CA ASN A 142 22.91 0.66 -13.63
C ASN A 142 22.14 1.39 -14.73
N LYS A 143 22.67 2.53 -15.17
CA LYS A 143 22.20 3.13 -16.42
C LYS A 143 22.52 2.20 -17.60
N ILE A 144 21.65 2.18 -18.58
CA ILE A 144 21.86 1.44 -19.83
C ILE A 144 21.85 2.40 -21.01
N ILE A 145 22.51 2.01 -22.10
CA ILE A 145 22.55 2.77 -23.35
C ILE A 145 22.09 1.85 -24.47
N HIS A 146 20.94 2.15 -25.04
CA HIS A 146 20.36 1.43 -26.17
C HIS A 146 20.09 2.40 -27.30
N GLN A 147 20.56 2.10 -28.51
CA GLN A 147 20.47 2.99 -29.67
C GLN A 147 20.84 4.46 -29.39
N LYS A 148 21.94 4.66 -28.63
CA LYS A 148 22.44 5.97 -28.20
C LYS A 148 21.43 6.78 -27.36
N VAL A 149 20.42 6.14 -26.78
CA VAL A 149 19.54 6.70 -25.76
C VAL A 149 20.02 6.17 -24.41
N THR A 150 20.28 7.08 -23.47
CA THR A 150 20.68 6.69 -22.12
C THR A 150 19.47 6.63 -21.21
N PHE A 151 19.23 5.47 -20.61
CA PHE A 151 18.21 5.26 -19.59
C PHE A 151 18.90 5.16 -18.23
N SER A 152 18.60 6.08 -17.33
CA SER A 152 19.01 6.04 -15.93
C SER A 152 18.29 4.91 -15.17
N VAL A 153 18.65 4.69 -13.91
CA VAL A 153 17.91 3.77 -13.03
C VAL A 153 16.46 4.24 -12.88
N ALA A 154 16.27 5.55 -12.69
CA ALA A 154 14.93 6.14 -12.56
C ALA A 154 14.08 5.96 -13.82
N ASP A 155 14.67 6.07 -15.02
CA ASP A 155 13.93 5.85 -16.27
C ASP A 155 13.47 4.39 -16.39
N GLN A 156 14.34 3.44 -16.04
CA GLN A 156 14.02 2.01 -16.08
C GLN A 156 12.92 1.66 -15.06
N LYS A 157 13.03 2.14 -13.82
CA LYS A 157 11.98 1.98 -12.80
C LYS A 157 10.66 2.58 -13.27
N ALA A 158 10.67 3.79 -13.85
CA ALA A 158 9.46 4.42 -14.37
C ALA A 158 8.77 3.58 -15.45
N LEU A 159 9.52 3.12 -16.45
CA LEU A 159 8.99 2.29 -17.54
C LEU A 159 8.49 0.94 -17.02
N LEU A 160 9.24 0.29 -16.13
CA LEU A 160 8.82 -0.95 -15.49
C LEU A 160 7.50 -0.75 -14.74
N LEU A 161 7.37 0.27 -13.90
CA LEU A 161 6.13 0.55 -13.16
C LEU A 161 4.97 0.86 -14.10
N LYS A 162 5.17 1.61 -15.20
CA LYS A 162 4.12 1.85 -16.19
C LYS A 162 3.63 0.56 -16.85
N SER A 163 4.48 -0.47 -16.99
CA SER A 163 4.06 -1.80 -17.45
C SER A 163 3.17 -2.57 -16.45
N TYR A 164 3.13 -2.14 -15.19
CA TYR A 164 2.35 -2.72 -14.09
C TYR A 164 1.14 -1.88 -13.69
N GLU A 165 0.90 -0.75 -14.38
CA GLU A 165 -0.10 0.24 -13.98
C GLU A 165 -1.52 -0.34 -13.94
N ASP A 166 -1.86 -1.23 -14.89
CA ASP A 166 -3.14 -1.96 -14.97
C ASP A 166 -2.94 -3.47 -14.72
N VAL A 167 -2.02 -3.83 -13.81
CA VAL A 167 -1.74 -5.24 -13.48
C VAL A 167 -3.00 -5.99 -13.02
N SER A 168 -3.18 -7.23 -13.50
CA SER A 168 -4.27 -8.12 -13.10
C SER A 168 -3.76 -9.48 -12.61
N ASP A 169 -4.70 -10.36 -12.24
CA ASP A 169 -4.46 -11.72 -11.73
C ASP A 169 -3.78 -11.76 -10.35
N LEU A 170 -3.96 -10.67 -9.60
CA LEU A 170 -3.59 -10.58 -8.19
C LEU A 170 -4.64 -11.24 -7.31
N LYS A 171 -4.19 -11.88 -6.22
CA LYS A 171 -5.06 -12.55 -5.27
C LYS A 171 -5.19 -11.74 -3.99
N TYR A 172 -6.33 -11.10 -3.84
CA TYR A 172 -6.70 -10.26 -2.70
C TYR A 172 -7.33 -11.07 -1.58
N PHE A 173 -7.12 -10.59 -0.36
CA PHE A 173 -7.80 -10.97 0.88
C PHE A 173 -8.19 -9.68 1.58
N GLY A 174 -9.41 -9.60 2.10
CA GLY A 174 -10.03 -8.32 2.45
C GLY A 174 -10.64 -7.65 1.22
N ASP A 175 -11.40 -6.60 1.45
CA ASP A 175 -11.91 -5.71 0.42
C ASP A 175 -11.15 -4.39 0.47
N ARG A 176 -11.45 -3.49 -0.46
CA ARG A 176 -10.85 -2.16 -0.45
C ARG A 176 -11.79 -1.23 0.28
N TYR A 177 -11.29 -0.48 1.25
CA TYR A 177 -12.01 0.63 1.85
C TYR A 177 -11.93 1.87 0.93
N ASP A 178 -13.04 2.23 0.29
CA ASP A 178 -13.16 3.41 -0.58
C ASP A 178 -14.08 4.51 -0.01
N GLY A 179 -14.60 4.30 1.21
CA GLY A 179 -15.53 5.19 1.90
C GLY A 179 -17.00 4.95 1.52
N GLY A 180 -17.30 3.81 0.89
CA GLY A 180 -18.64 3.33 0.57
C GLY A 180 -19.49 3.01 1.81
N PHE A 181 -20.81 3.06 1.66
CA PHE A 181 -21.74 2.76 2.77
C PHE A 181 -21.67 1.29 3.24
N ASP A 182 -21.22 0.40 2.36
CA ASP A 182 -21.11 -1.05 2.61
C ASP A 182 -19.67 -1.47 2.96
N ASP A 183 -18.75 -0.52 3.13
CA ASP A 183 -17.35 -0.80 3.45
C ASP A 183 -17.25 -1.26 4.90
N GLU A 184 -16.63 -2.42 5.09
CA GLU A 184 -16.30 -2.91 6.41
C GLU A 184 -14.92 -2.40 6.77
N PHE A 185 -14.84 -1.66 7.88
CA PHE A 185 -13.56 -1.16 8.37
C PHE A 185 -12.66 -2.30 8.88
N ASP A 186 -13.23 -3.34 9.50
CA ASP A 186 -12.54 -4.52 10.03
C ASP A 186 -12.66 -5.74 9.07
N ASP A 187 -12.24 -5.62 7.82
CA ASP A 187 -12.33 -6.70 6.81
C ASP A 187 -11.10 -7.63 6.74
N ILE A 188 -10.02 -7.25 7.41
CA ILE A 188 -8.89 -8.11 7.77
C ILE A 188 -8.78 -8.23 9.29
N TYR A 189 -9.32 -9.34 9.81
CA TYR A 189 -9.16 -9.65 11.23
C TYR A 189 -7.70 -9.98 11.60
N PRO A 190 -7.26 -9.66 12.81
CA PRO A 190 -5.88 -9.90 13.22
C PRO A 190 -5.42 -11.35 13.08
N GLU A 191 -6.29 -12.36 13.27
CA GLU A 191 -5.91 -13.76 13.07
C GLU A 191 -5.70 -14.10 11.59
N GLN A 192 -6.44 -13.46 10.68
CA GLN A 192 -6.23 -13.59 9.24
C GLN A 192 -4.87 -12.98 8.86
N PHE A 193 -4.60 -11.75 9.31
CA PHE A 193 -3.31 -11.09 9.07
C PHE A 193 -2.13 -11.92 9.61
N HIS A 194 -2.23 -12.41 10.85
CA HIS A 194 -1.18 -13.20 11.47
C HIS A 194 -0.94 -14.51 10.70
N ARG A 195 -2.01 -15.26 10.38
CA ARG A 195 -1.89 -16.51 9.60
C ARG A 195 -1.28 -16.26 8.23
N PHE A 196 -1.70 -15.20 7.56
CA PHE A 196 -1.16 -14.81 6.28
C PHE A 196 0.35 -14.53 6.36
N ALA A 197 0.77 -13.76 7.35
CA ALA A 197 2.19 -13.48 7.58
C ALA A 197 2.99 -14.75 7.93
N GLN A 198 2.43 -15.69 8.69
CA GLN A 198 3.05 -17.01 8.94
C GLN A 198 3.29 -17.75 7.62
N VAL A 199 2.28 -17.86 6.77
CA VAL A 199 2.38 -18.56 5.48
C VAL A 199 3.45 -17.92 4.60
N PHE A 200 3.43 -16.61 4.39
CA PHE A 200 4.34 -15.99 3.44
C PHE A 200 5.75 -15.82 4.00
N LEU A 201 5.91 -15.27 5.21
CA LEU A 201 7.23 -14.87 5.74
C LEU A 201 7.93 -15.97 6.55
N PHE A 202 7.19 -16.97 7.06
CA PHE A 202 7.77 -18.06 7.83
C PHE A 202 7.86 -19.35 7.02
N GLU A 203 6.76 -19.79 6.41
CA GLU A 203 6.68 -21.05 5.66
C GLU A 203 7.27 -20.93 4.25
N LYS A 204 6.75 -20.00 3.44
CA LYS A 204 7.15 -19.83 2.03
C LYS A 204 8.43 -19.02 1.84
N LYS A 205 8.81 -18.20 2.82
CA LYS A 205 9.91 -17.22 2.73
C LYS A 205 9.76 -16.29 1.52
N LEU A 206 8.55 -15.83 1.26
CA LEU A 206 8.18 -14.91 0.18
C LEU A 206 7.59 -13.62 0.76
N PRO A 207 7.74 -12.48 0.08
CA PRO A 207 7.10 -11.24 0.50
C PRO A 207 5.61 -11.34 0.21
N PHE A 208 4.82 -10.46 0.79
CA PHE A 208 3.44 -10.23 0.37
C PHE A 208 3.22 -8.73 0.24
N ILE A 209 2.08 -8.31 -0.28
CA ILE A 209 1.75 -6.90 -0.47
C ILE A 209 0.54 -6.58 0.40
N MET A 210 0.46 -5.36 0.92
CA MET A 210 -0.71 -4.91 1.68
C MET A 210 -0.98 -3.44 1.41
N ASP A 211 -2.22 -3.03 1.59
CA ASP A 211 -2.50 -1.66 2.03
C ASP A 211 -2.41 -1.61 3.56
N TYR A 212 -1.66 -0.66 4.07
CA TYR A 212 -1.17 -0.74 5.45
C TYR A 212 -2.10 -0.07 6.48
N ASP A 213 -3.09 0.68 6.03
CA ASP A 213 -4.09 1.36 6.85
C ASP A 213 -5.43 1.45 6.11
N PRO A 214 -6.57 1.48 6.81
CA PRO A 214 -7.90 1.56 6.19
C PRO A 214 -8.29 3.03 6.04
N SER A 215 -7.48 3.78 5.27
CA SER A 215 -7.69 5.20 5.04
C SER A 215 -7.94 5.51 3.56
N TYR A 216 -8.57 6.66 3.29
CA TYR A 216 -8.91 7.06 1.93
C TYR A 216 -7.70 7.07 0.96
N PRO A 217 -6.49 7.52 1.37
CA PRO A 217 -5.28 7.29 0.61
C PRO A 217 -4.85 5.81 0.62
N VAL A 218 -5.01 5.12 -0.49
CA VAL A 218 -4.53 3.74 -0.63
C VAL A 218 -3.03 3.71 -0.84
N TRP A 219 -2.31 3.06 0.08
CA TRP A 219 -0.86 2.91 0.04
C TRP A 219 -0.44 1.45 0.00
N THR A 220 -0.42 0.91 -1.22
CA THR A 220 0.06 -0.44 -1.45
C THR A 220 1.59 -0.54 -1.27
N VAL A 221 2.03 -1.38 -0.33
CA VAL A 221 3.45 -1.58 0.02
C VAL A 221 3.82 -3.06 0.07
N PRO A 222 5.07 -3.43 -0.30
CA PRO A 222 5.54 -4.80 -0.17
C PRO A 222 6.13 -5.04 1.23
N VAL A 223 5.61 -6.06 1.91
CA VAL A 223 6.05 -6.56 3.21
C VAL A 223 7.07 -7.68 3.01
N PHE A 224 8.23 -7.59 3.65
CA PHE A 224 9.30 -8.59 3.47
C PHE A 224 9.92 -9.09 4.78
N GLU A 225 9.59 -8.50 5.92
CA GLU A 225 10.07 -8.96 7.23
C GLU A 225 9.02 -8.62 8.29
N ILE A 226 8.81 -9.51 9.25
CA ILE A 226 7.90 -9.28 10.38
C ILE A 226 8.51 -9.83 11.66
N LYS A 227 8.29 -9.12 12.77
CA LYS A 227 8.54 -9.63 14.12
C LYS A 227 7.22 -9.72 14.86
N PHE A 228 6.97 -10.84 15.52
CA PHE A 228 5.91 -11.00 16.51
C PHE A 228 6.52 -11.15 17.89
N LYS A 229 5.90 -10.53 18.89
CA LYS A 229 6.05 -10.87 20.30
C LYS A 229 4.67 -11.26 20.82
N ILE A 230 4.56 -12.48 21.32
CA ILE A 230 3.31 -13.11 21.73
C ILE A 230 3.43 -13.42 23.22
N ASP A 231 2.60 -12.79 24.04
CA ASP A 231 2.55 -12.97 25.49
C ASP A 231 1.27 -13.73 25.86
N LYS A 232 1.37 -14.76 26.70
CA LYS A 232 0.18 -15.43 27.24
C LYS A 232 -0.42 -14.56 28.34
N ILE A 233 -1.68 -14.14 28.15
CA ILE A 233 -2.40 -13.36 29.16
C ILE A 233 -3.10 -14.30 30.14
N ASP A 234 -3.88 -15.25 29.61
CA ASP A 234 -4.58 -16.26 30.40
C ASP A 234 -4.79 -17.56 29.58
N GLN A 235 -5.69 -18.45 30.01
CA GLN A 235 -5.93 -19.73 29.33
C GLN A 235 -6.68 -19.62 28.00
N ASN A 236 -7.24 -18.46 27.70
CA ASN A 236 -8.09 -18.21 26.54
C ASN A 236 -7.66 -17.00 25.72
N THR A 237 -6.64 -16.26 26.17
CA THR A 237 -6.20 -15.01 25.54
C THR A 237 -4.67 -14.95 25.39
N ALA A 238 -4.21 -14.50 24.24
CA ALA A 238 -2.82 -14.13 23.97
C ALA A 238 -2.75 -12.70 23.41
N HIS A 239 -1.78 -11.91 23.87
CA HIS A 239 -1.53 -10.55 23.37
C HIS A 239 -0.39 -10.59 22.36
N VAL A 240 -0.54 -9.89 21.24
CA VAL A 240 0.46 -9.85 20.18
C VAL A 240 0.88 -8.42 19.87
N GLN A 241 2.19 -8.23 19.79
CA GLN A 241 2.83 -7.04 19.24
C GLN A 241 3.51 -7.42 17.92
N ALA A 242 3.16 -6.76 16.84
CA ALA A 242 3.67 -7.03 15.50
C ALA A 242 4.44 -5.82 14.94
N TRP A 243 5.68 -6.04 14.52
CA TRP A 243 6.49 -5.05 13.78
C TRP A 243 6.65 -5.51 12.34
N VAL A 244 5.94 -4.84 11.43
CA VAL A 244 5.81 -5.18 10.02
C VAL A 244 6.75 -4.30 9.21
N THR A 245 7.79 -4.88 8.63
CA THR A 245 8.79 -4.15 7.84
C THR A 245 8.44 -4.19 6.37
N THR A 246 8.32 -3.00 5.78
CA THR A 246 7.98 -2.78 4.37
C THR A 246 9.10 -2.05 3.63
N ALA A 247 9.14 -2.17 2.31
CA ALA A 247 9.85 -1.16 1.53
C ALA A 247 9.00 0.11 1.48
N SER A 248 9.67 1.26 1.37
CA SER A 248 9.03 2.57 1.27
C SER A 248 9.20 3.13 -0.14
N SER A 249 8.14 3.75 -0.66
CA SER A 249 8.18 4.53 -1.89
C SER A 249 8.65 5.98 -1.69
N PHE A 250 8.75 6.43 -0.44
CA PHE A 250 9.16 7.79 -0.09
C PHE A 250 10.69 7.94 -0.11
N VAL A 251 11.30 7.83 -1.28
CA VAL A 251 12.73 8.09 -1.53
C VAL A 251 12.93 9.53 -2.04
N GLU A 252 14.07 10.16 -1.74
CA GLU A 252 14.32 11.55 -2.19
C GLU A 252 14.86 11.63 -3.63
N ASP A 253 15.51 10.57 -4.10
CA ASP A 253 16.07 10.46 -5.44
C ASP A 253 15.37 9.33 -6.21
N PRO A 254 14.76 9.60 -7.38
CA PRO A 254 14.22 8.55 -8.25
C PRO A 254 15.25 7.48 -8.67
N ASN A 255 16.55 7.77 -8.60
CA ASN A 255 17.63 6.80 -8.85
C ASN A 255 18.07 6.04 -7.59
N PHE A 256 17.35 6.19 -6.46
CA PHE A 256 17.66 5.48 -5.22
C PHE A 256 17.82 3.97 -5.48
N LEU A 257 18.88 3.40 -4.91
CA LEU A 257 19.20 1.98 -5.00
C LEU A 257 19.00 1.28 -3.66
N GLY A 258 18.43 0.09 -3.70
CA GLY A 258 18.16 -0.77 -2.56
C GLY A 258 16.80 -0.50 -1.92
N THR A 259 16.71 -0.76 -0.62
CA THR A 259 15.44 -0.75 0.11
C THR A 259 15.50 0.26 1.25
N LYS A 260 14.69 1.32 1.16
CA LYS A 260 14.37 2.18 2.30
C LYS A 260 13.29 1.48 3.11
N LYS A 261 13.60 1.12 4.35
CA LYS A 261 12.67 0.38 5.22
C LYS A 261 11.70 1.32 5.90
N SER A 262 10.44 0.92 5.98
CA SER A 262 9.45 1.47 6.92
C SER A 262 8.99 0.34 7.85
N VAL A 263 8.54 0.70 9.05
CA VAL A 263 8.00 -0.27 10.01
C VAL A 263 6.62 0.19 10.47
N LYS A 264 5.62 -0.65 10.24
CA LYS A 264 4.29 -0.53 10.83
C LYS A 264 4.22 -1.35 12.10
N TYR A 265 3.47 -0.86 13.07
CA TYR A 265 3.32 -1.50 14.37
C TYR A 265 1.84 -1.74 14.65
N TYR A 266 1.50 -2.99 14.93
CA TYR A 266 0.13 -3.39 15.24
C TYR A 266 0.08 -4.14 16.56
N GLU A 267 -1.00 -3.95 17.32
CA GLU A 267 -1.30 -4.72 18.53
C GLU A 267 -2.68 -5.34 18.42
N TYR A 268 -2.79 -6.58 18.86
CA TYR A 268 -4.06 -7.32 18.83
C TYR A 268 -4.07 -8.42 19.88
N GLU A 269 -5.29 -8.84 20.22
CA GLU A 269 -5.55 -9.97 21.10
C GLU A 269 -6.08 -11.14 20.28
N LEU A 270 -5.60 -12.35 20.60
CA LEU A 270 -6.06 -13.60 20.04
C LEU A 270 -6.82 -14.37 21.11
N PHE A 271 -8.02 -14.84 20.76
CA PHE A 271 -8.88 -15.64 21.62
C PHE A 271 -8.93 -17.08 21.16
N GLY A 272 -8.98 -18.02 22.11
CA GLY A 272 -8.87 -19.43 21.77
C GLY A 272 -8.62 -20.34 22.97
N SER A 273 -7.80 -21.36 22.76
CA SER A 273 -7.47 -22.34 23.79
C SER A 273 -6.05 -22.87 23.66
N TRP A 274 -5.33 -22.95 24.78
CA TRP A 274 -4.00 -23.58 24.83
C TRP A 274 -4.11 -25.11 24.80
N LEU A 275 -3.45 -25.71 23.81
CA LEU A 275 -3.26 -27.14 23.62
C LEU A 275 -1.77 -27.45 23.84
N GLY A 276 -1.37 -27.48 25.11
CA GLY A 276 0.04 -27.56 25.50
C GLY A 276 0.78 -26.24 25.23
N PRO A 277 1.90 -26.23 24.48
CA PRO A 277 2.61 -25.00 24.14
C PRO A 277 1.95 -24.22 22.99
N ASN A 278 1.01 -24.83 22.26
CA ASN A 278 0.34 -24.22 21.12
C ASN A 278 -0.99 -23.60 21.56
N PHE A 279 -1.34 -22.45 21.01
CA PHE A 279 -2.63 -21.81 21.17
C PHE A 279 -3.40 -21.92 19.86
N LEU A 280 -4.53 -22.63 19.88
CA LEU A 280 -5.46 -22.66 18.75
C LEU A 280 -6.32 -21.41 18.83
N VAL A 281 -6.19 -20.53 17.84
CA VAL A 281 -6.94 -19.29 17.75
C VAL A 281 -8.29 -19.56 17.09
N THR A 282 -9.34 -19.00 17.70
CA THR A 282 -10.72 -19.10 17.20
C THR A 282 -11.34 -17.73 16.91
N ASP A 283 -10.81 -16.66 17.49
CA ASP A 283 -11.25 -15.28 17.26
C ASP A 283 -10.10 -14.32 17.58
N SER A 284 -10.23 -13.05 17.18
CA SER A 284 -9.27 -12.00 17.52
C SER A 284 -9.88 -10.60 17.46
N GLN A 285 -9.16 -9.62 17.98
CA GLN A 285 -9.50 -8.20 17.86
C GLN A 285 -8.26 -7.32 17.80
N TRP A 286 -8.30 -6.26 16.99
CA TRP A 286 -7.33 -5.18 17.04
C TRP A 286 -7.48 -4.41 18.36
N VAL A 287 -6.37 -3.92 18.93
CA VAL A 287 -6.40 -3.13 20.17
C VAL A 287 -5.52 -1.90 20.06
N LYS A 288 -5.76 -0.91 20.94
CA LYS A 288 -5.05 0.39 20.97
C LYS A 288 -5.16 1.11 19.61
N ASP A 289 -4.06 1.68 19.12
CA ASP A 289 -4.02 2.43 17.85
C ASP A 289 -4.37 1.55 16.65
N ALA A 290 -4.12 0.23 16.73
CA ALA A 290 -4.45 -0.70 15.67
C ALA A 290 -5.95 -0.91 15.50
N ILE A 291 -6.81 -0.38 16.39
CA ILE A 291 -8.27 -0.27 16.14
C ILE A 291 -8.55 0.68 14.97
N TYR A 292 -7.62 1.57 14.62
CA TYR A 292 -7.78 2.57 13.57
C TYR A 292 -6.68 2.56 12.49
N ASP A 293 -5.52 1.98 12.77
CA ASP A 293 -4.38 1.83 11.84
C ASP A 293 -3.98 0.34 11.79
N HIS A 294 -4.67 -0.42 10.94
CA HIS A 294 -4.41 -1.82 10.65
C HIS A 294 -4.51 -2.08 9.13
N PRO A 295 -3.97 -3.18 8.59
CA PRO A 295 -4.06 -3.44 7.15
C PRO A 295 -5.51 -3.47 6.66
N ASP A 296 -5.76 -2.87 5.51
CA ASP A 296 -7.06 -2.87 4.81
C ASP A 296 -7.21 -4.15 3.99
N PHE A 297 -6.33 -4.36 3.02
CA PHE A 297 -6.27 -5.62 2.27
C PHE A 297 -4.86 -6.20 2.20
N LEU A 298 -4.81 -7.50 1.93
CA LEU A 298 -3.59 -8.26 1.69
C LEU A 298 -3.62 -8.83 0.28
N ILE A 299 -2.46 -8.83 -0.38
CA ILE A 299 -2.27 -9.46 -1.69
C ILE A 299 -1.20 -10.53 -1.52
N ALA A 300 -1.56 -11.77 -1.85
CA ALA A 300 -0.62 -12.88 -1.85
C ALA A 300 0.53 -12.62 -2.82
N TYR A 301 1.72 -13.15 -2.51
CA TYR A 301 2.83 -13.15 -3.46
C TYR A 301 2.33 -13.68 -4.82
N PRO A 302 2.38 -12.87 -5.89
CA PRO A 302 1.98 -13.36 -7.19
C PRO A 302 3.13 -14.16 -7.78
N ASP A 303 2.92 -15.43 -8.11
CA ASP A 303 3.94 -16.21 -8.84
C ASP A 303 4.08 -15.72 -10.29
N HIS A 304 2.99 -15.21 -10.84
CA HIS A 304 2.90 -14.56 -12.15
C HIS A 304 1.76 -13.54 -12.12
N VAL A 305 1.82 -12.55 -13.00
CA VAL A 305 0.75 -11.58 -13.20
C VAL A 305 0.63 -11.23 -14.67
N LYS A 306 -0.54 -10.74 -15.06
CA LYS A 306 -0.71 -10.11 -16.36
C LYS A 306 -0.43 -8.61 -16.23
N ARG A 307 0.69 -8.19 -16.82
CA ARG A 307 1.09 -6.78 -16.95
C ARG A 307 0.21 -6.07 -17.98
N ALA A 308 -0.11 -4.81 -17.71
CA ALA A 308 -0.79 -3.89 -18.61
C ALA A 308 -0.48 -2.43 -18.20
N SER A 309 -0.64 -1.51 -19.15
CA SER A 309 -0.47 -0.07 -18.93
C SER A 309 -1.71 0.69 -19.33
N ARG A 310 -2.05 1.76 -18.61
CA ARG A 310 -3.08 2.71 -19.05
C ARG A 310 -2.63 3.46 -20.30
N ASN A 311 -1.31 3.63 -20.45
CA ASN A 311 -0.72 4.22 -21.64
C ASN A 311 -0.66 3.18 -22.77
N LYS A 312 -1.68 3.21 -23.63
CA LYS A 312 -1.88 2.24 -24.73
C LYS A 312 -0.80 2.30 -25.82
N LYS A 313 0.13 3.26 -25.74
CA LYS A 313 1.29 3.40 -26.64
C LYS A 313 2.53 2.66 -26.13
N LEU A 314 2.49 2.18 -24.88
CA LEU A 314 3.54 1.37 -24.30
C LEU A 314 3.34 -0.10 -24.66
N GLU A 315 4.37 -0.71 -25.22
CA GLU A 315 4.41 -2.15 -25.47
C GLU A 315 5.31 -2.81 -24.44
N ILE A 316 4.74 -3.71 -23.66
CA ILE A 316 5.40 -4.36 -22.53
C ILE A 316 6.69 -5.09 -22.96
N THR A 317 6.66 -5.79 -24.10
CA THR A 317 7.84 -6.51 -24.62
C THR A 317 8.97 -5.56 -25.01
N LYS A 318 8.65 -4.38 -25.53
CA LYS A 318 9.64 -3.34 -25.86
C LYS A 318 10.18 -2.66 -24.59
N ILE A 319 9.37 -2.54 -23.54
CA ILE A 319 9.83 -2.09 -22.21
C ILE A 319 10.86 -3.09 -21.64
N ASP A 320 10.62 -4.39 -21.76
CA ASP A 320 11.51 -5.42 -21.19
C ASP A 320 12.95 -5.35 -21.75
N GLU A 321 13.11 -4.90 -23.00
CA GLU A 321 14.44 -4.67 -23.62
C GLU A 321 15.25 -3.58 -22.90
N LEU A 322 14.55 -2.71 -22.17
CA LEU A 322 15.09 -1.55 -21.46
C LEU A 322 15.24 -1.78 -19.96
N ILE A 323 14.96 -2.96 -19.42
CA ILE A 323 15.09 -3.27 -17.99
C ILE A 323 16.26 -4.25 -17.78
N GLN A 324 17.26 -3.87 -16.96
CA GLN A 324 18.43 -4.71 -16.67
C GLN A 324 18.80 -4.78 -15.18
#